data_AF-A0A117PYS1-F1
#
_entry.id   AF-A0A117PYS1-F1
#
_cell.length_a   1.000
_cell.length_b   1.000
_cell.length_c   1.000
_cell.angle_alpha   90.00
_cell.angle_beta   90.00
_cell.angle_gamma   90.00
#
_symmetry.space_group_name_H-M   'P 1'
#
loop_
_entity.id
_entity.type
_entity.pdbx_description
1 polymer ?
#
loop_
_entity_poly.entity_id
_entity_poly.type
_entity_poly.pdbx_seq_one_letter_code
_entity_poly.pdbx_strand_id
1 'polypeptide(L)'
;MPSTEMTVGDLIDLLSACDRDAPVRQAINPFFPMEHRLAQVVQSVDAAGQTVVHLAEGSDEHSQLGALPPEVAVTLAWQSPVQPPRRPRRTAHGGQ
;
A
#
# COMPACT_ATOMS: atom_id res chain seq x y z
N MET A 1 13.65 -21.73 5.03
CA MET A 1 14.20 -20.36 5.04
C MET A 1 13.69 -19.70 6.29
N PRO A 2 14.54 -19.20 7.21
CA PRO A 2 13.99 -18.46 8.33
C PRO A 2 13.20 -17.29 7.74
N SER A 3 11.91 -17.22 8.06
CA SER A 3 11.08 -16.06 7.73
C SER A 3 11.73 -14.87 8.45
N THR A 4 12.41 -14.00 7.72
CA THR A 4 12.90 -12.74 8.29
C THR A 4 11.72 -11.81 8.39
N GLU A 5 10.90 -12.05 9.41
CA GLU A 5 9.84 -11.11 9.78
C GLU A 5 10.49 -9.76 10.05
N MET A 6 9.94 -8.72 9.41
CA MET A 6 10.42 -7.36 9.58
C MET A 6 10.28 -6.96 11.06
N THR A 7 11.37 -6.53 11.67
CA THR A 7 11.33 -6.02 13.05
C THR A 7 10.88 -4.56 13.09
N VAL A 8 10.52 -4.08 14.28
CA VAL A 8 10.26 -2.64 14.51
C VAL A 8 11.49 -1.80 14.14
N GLY A 9 12.71 -2.30 14.39
CA GLY A 9 13.94 -1.61 14.02
C GLY A 9 14.08 -1.45 12.51
N ASP A 10 13.90 -2.54 11.76
CA ASP A 10 13.96 -2.51 10.29
C ASP A 10 12.93 -1.54 9.70
N LEU A 11 11.71 -1.53 10.25
CA LEU A 11 10.66 -0.61 9.84
C LEU A 11 11.04 0.86 10.11
N ILE A 12 11.59 1.15 11.29
CA ILE A 12 12.04 2.51 11.65
C ILE A 12 13.16 2.97 10.72
N ASP A 13 14.11 2.10 10.39
CA ASP A 13 15.22 2.44 9.49
C ASP A 13 14.73 2.78 8.08
N LEU A 14 13.78 2.01 7.54
CA LEU A 14 13.16 2.29 6.25
C LEU A 14 12.36 3.60 6.25
N LEU A 15 11.53 3.82 7.27
CA LEU A 15 10.73 5.06 7.39
C LEU A 15 11.60 6.29 7.62
N SER A 16 12.74 6.14 8.31
CA SER A 16 13.67 7.24 8.58
C SER A 16 14.35 7.79 7.33
N ALA A 17 14.36 7.04 6.22
CA ALA A 17 14.86 7.48 4.92
C ALA A 17 13.82 8.24 4.08
N CYS A 18 12.54 8.22 4.48
CA CYS A 18 11.45 8.94 3.80
C CYS A 18 11.30 10.39 4.29
N ASP A 19 10.48 11.17 3.58
CA ASP A 19 10.03 12.47 4.08
C ASP A 19 9.26 12.28 5.40
N ARG A 20 9.69 12.98 6.45
CA ARG A 20 9.16 12.84 7.82
C ARG A 20 7.73 13.34 7.97
N ASP A 21 7.31 14.26 7.10
CA ASP A 21 5.96 14.85 7.15
C ASP A 21 4.99 14.14 6.20
N ALA A 22 5.45 13.12 5.46
CA ALA A 22 4.60 12.36 4.56
C ALA A 22 3.64 11.43 5.34
N PRO A 23 2.35 11.34 4.94
CA PRO A 23 1.42 10.41 5.55
C PRO A 23 1.78 8.97 5.21
N VAL A 24 1.85 8.11 6.22
CA VAL A 24 2.01 6.66 6.04
C VAL A 24 0.66 6.01 5.72
N ARG A 25 0.63 5.16 4.69
CA ARG A 25 -0.56 4.44 4.24
C ARG A 25 -0.26 2.96 4.09
N GLN A 26 -1.24 2.12 4.38
CA GLN A 26 -1.12 0.67 4.28
C GLN A 26 -1.57 0.23 2.89
N ALA A 27 -0.72 -0.51 2.20
CA ALA A 27 -1.09 -1.24 0.99
C ALA A 27 -1.57 -2.64 1.40
N ILE A 28 -2.80 -3.00 1.04
CA ILE A 28 -3.40 -4.30 1.37
C ILE A 28 -3.99 -4.90 0.09
N ASN A 29 -3.72 -6.18 -0.18
CA ASN A 29 -4.21 -6.86 -1.40
C ASN A 29 -4.67 -8.29 -1.13
N PRO A 30 -5.89 -8.49 -0.59
CA PRO A 30 -6.48 -9.82 -0.50
C PRO A 30 -6.96 -10.32 -1.87
N PHE A 31 -7.39 -9.42 -2.76
CA PHE A 31 -7.84 -9.72 -4.13
C PHE A 31 -7.70 -8.52 -5.09
N PHE A 32 -7.89 -7.31 -4.57
CA PHE A 32 -7.64 -6.04 -5.28
C PHE A 32 -6.73 -5.16 -4.42
N PRO A 33 -5.68 -4.55 -4.99
CA PRO A 33 -4.82 -3.63 -4.26
C PRO A 33 -5.60 -2.40 -3.76
N MET A 34 -5.62 -2.23 -2.44
CA MET A 34 -6.33 -1.16 -1.74
C MET A 34 -5.36 -0.38 -0.87
N GLU A 35 -5.64 0.91 -0.72
CA GLU A 35 -4.91 1.83 0.14
C GLU A 35 -5.76 2.11 1.39
N HIS A 36 -5.16 1.91 2.56
CA HIS A 36 -5.81 2.11 3.86
C HIS A 36 -5.02 3.11 4.70
N ARG A 37 -5.72 3.87 5.54
CA ARG A 37 -5.12 4.77 6.51
C ARG A 37 -4.52 3.96 7.65
N LEU A 38 -3.22 4.13 7.89
CA LEU A 38 -2.60 3.66 9.13
C LEU A 38 -3.05 4.56 10.29
N ALA A 39 -3.77 4.01 11.25
CA ALA A 39 -4.35 4.79 12.34
C ALA A 39 -3.72 4.48 13.70
N GLN A 40 -3.30 3.23 13.93
CA GLN A 40 -2.78 2.80 15.23
C GLN A 40 -1.60 1.85 15.09
N VAL A 41 -0.69 1.95 16.07
CA VAL A 41 0.42 1.03 16.28
C VAL A 41 0.24 0.44 17.67
N VAL A 42 -0.01 -0.87 17.74
CA VAL A 42 -0.33 -1.55 19.01
C VAL A 42 0.67 -2.67 19.25
N GLN A 43 1.38 -2.60 20.37
CA GLN A 43 2.25 -3.68 20.81
C GLN A 43 1.45 -4.73 21.57
N SER A 44 1.71 -6.01 21.29
CA SER A 44 1.12 -7.13 22.02
C SER A 44 2.12 -8.26 22.19
N VAL A 45 1.67 -9.33 22.84
CA VAL A 45 2.36 -10.62 22.88
C VAL A 45 1.52 -11.62 22.09
N ASP A 46 2.14 -12.37 21.17
CA ASP A 46 1.46 -13.38 20.37
C ASP A 46 1.26 -14.70 21.14
N ALA A 47 0.69 -15.70 20.46
CA ALA A 47 0.44 -17.02 21.06
C ALA A 47 1.71 -17.80 21.43
N ALA A 48 2.86 -17.45 20.83
CA ALA A 48 4.16 -18.05 21.14
C ALA A 48 4.91 -17.30 22.26
N GLY A 49 4.33 -16.23 22.82
CA GLY A 49 4.98 -15.41 23.82
C GLY A 49 5.94 -14.36 23.23
N GLN A 50 5.96 -14.19 21.90
CA GLN A 50 6.80 -13.19 21.24
C GLN A 50 6.13 -11.82 21.25
N THR A 51 6.93 -10.78 21.50
CA THR A 51 6.47 -9.40 21.34
C THR A 51 6.30 -9.08 19.86
N VAL A 52 5.13 -8.59 19.48
CA VAL A 52 4.79 -8.21 18.11
C VAL A 52 4.14 -6.83 18.09
N VAL A 53 4.18 -6.16 16.93
CA VAL A 53 3.54 -4.87 16.72
C VAL A 53 2.53 -4.97 15.57
N HIS A 54 1.31 -4.53 15.85
CA HIS A 54 0.21 -4.48 14.88
C HIS A 54 0.08 -3.07 14.33
N LEU A 55 0.06 -2.97 13.01
CA LEU A 55 -0.25 -1.74 12.27
C LEU A 55 -1.73 -1.81 11.86
N ALA A 56 -2.59 -1.13 12.61
CA ALA A 56 -4.03 -1.22 12.43
C ALA A 56 -4.58 -0.04 11.62
N GLU A 57 -5.53 -0.36 10.74
CA GLU A 57 -6.33 0.64 10.05
C GLU A 57 -7.30 1.35 11.03
N GLY A 58 -7.89 2.46 10.60
CA GLY A 58 -8.94 3.12 11.35
C GLY A 58 -10.20 2.24 11.47
N SER A 59 -11.08 2.58 12.42
CA SER A 59 -12.41 1.93 12.55
C SER A 59 -13.53 2.74 11.91
N ASP A 60 -13.20 3.85 11.24
CA ASP A 60 -14.16 4.78 10.65
C ASP A 60 -14.32 4.58 9.13
N GLU A 61 -15.31 5.25 8.56
CA GLU A 61 -15.69 5.15 7.15
C GLU A 61 -14.58 5.58 6.18
N HIS A 62 -13.57 6.31 6.66
CA HIS A 62 -12.44 6.83 5.89
C HIS A 62 -11.18 5.98 6.03
N SER A 63 -11.30 4.78 6.61
CA SER A 63 -10.15 3.89 6.84
C SER A 63 -9.63 3.30 5.53
N GLN A 64 -10.51 3.02 4.57
CA GLN A 64 -10.13 2.67 3.21
C GLN A 64 -10.17 3.93 2.31
N LEU A 65 -9.02 4.28 1.74
CA LEU A 65 -8.85 5.50 0.93
C LEU A 65 -9.18 5.28 -0.55
N GLY A 66 -9.15 4.04 -1.02
CA GLY A 66 -9.50 3.67 -2.38
C GLY A 66 -8.51 2.68 -3.00
N ALA A 67 -8.52 2.58 -4.33
CA ALA A 67 -7.60 1.72 -5.05
C ALA A 67 -6.15 2.17 -4.85
N LEU A 68 -5.25 1.22 -4.62
CA LEU A 68 -3.82 1.51 -4.52
C LEU A 68 -3.31 2.09 -5.85
N PRO A 69 -2.45 3.13 -5.83
CA PRO A 69 -1.84 3.65 -7.05
C PRO A 69 -1.11 2.54 -7.83
N PRO A 70 -1.29 2.43 -9.16
CA PRO A 70 -0.72 1.34 -9.96
C PRO A 70 0.80 1.21 -9.85
N GLU A 71 1.53 2.32 -9.74
CA GLU A 71 2.98 2.35 -9.58
C GLU A 71 3.45 1.66 -8.29
N VAL A 72 2.66 1.79 -7.21
CA VAL A 72 2.93 1.10 -5.94
C VAL A 72 2.61 -0.38 -6.10
N ALA A 73 1.46 -0.73 -6.71
CA ALA A 73 1.09 -2.13 -6.96
C ALA A 73 2.11 -2.87 -7.84
N VAL A 74 2.70 -2.19 -8.84
CA VAL A 74 3.76 -2.72 -9.70
C VAL A 74 5.08 -2.87 -8.91
N THR A 75 5.45 -1.88 -8.09
CA THR A 75 6.65 -1.94 -7.25
C THR A 75 6.59 -3.10 -6.26
N LEU A 76 5.39 -3.38 -5.71
CA LEU A 76 5.10 -4.53 -4.85
C LEU A 76 4.93 -5.85 -5.61
N ALA A 77 5.10 -5.85 -6.95
CA ALA A 77 4.89 -6.99 -7.84
C ALA A 77 3.49 -7.63 -7.76
N TRP A 78 2.50 -6.89 -7.28
CA TRP A 78 1.09 -7.32 -7.23
C TRP A 78 0.39 -7.20 -8.58
N GLN A 79 0.92 -6.38 -9.47
CA GLN A 79 0.42 -6.21 -10.84
C GLN A 79 1.59 -6.12 -11.82
N SER A 80 1.37 -6.59 -13.05
CA SER A 80 2.30 -6.37 -14.15
C SER A 80 2.24 -4.92 -14.62
N PRO A 81 3.36 -4.34 -15.10
CA PRO A 81 3.34 -3.05 -15.76
C PRO A 81 2.34 -3.07 -16.92
N VAL A 82 1.30 -2.23 -16.84
CA VAL A 82 0.31 -2.08 -17.90
C VAL A 82 0.65 -0.88 -18.76
N GLN A 83 0.75 -1.08 -20.08
CA GLN A 83 0.75 0.06 -21.00
C GLN A 83 -0.67 0.64 -21.09
N PRO A 84 -0.83 1.97 -21.03
CA PRO A 84 -2.15 2.57 -21.18
C PRO A 84 -2.73 2.20 -22.55
N PRO A 85 -4.05 1.92 -22.64
CA PRO A 85 -4.68 1.55 -23.89
C PRO A 85 -4.49 2.68 -24.92
N ARG A 86 -4.09 2.30 -26.14
CA ARG A 86 -3.92 3.25 -27.25
C ARG A 86 -5.27 3.88 -27.57
N ARG A 87 -5.48 5.14 -27.18
CA ARG A 87 -6.69 5.88 -27.55
C ARG A 87 -6.69 6.10 -29.07
N PRO A 88 -7.73 5.67 -29.81
CA PRO A 88 -7.88 6.03 -31.20
C PRO A 88 -8.02 7.56 -31.30
N ARG A 89 -7.18 8.22 -32.11
CA ARG A 89 -7.38 9.65 -32.42
C ARG A 89 -8.68 9.73 -33.23
N ARG A 90 -9.74 10.31 -32.63
CA ARG A 90 -10.94 10.71 -33.38
C ARG A 90 -10.52 11.76 -34.41
N THR A 91 -10.39 11.37 -35.66
CA THR A 91 -10.39 12.31 -36.77
C THR A 91 -11.82 12.85 -36.91
N ALA A 92 -12.01 14.14 -36.64
CA ALA A 92 -13.23 14.82 -37.04
C ALA A 92 -13.23 14.88 -38.58
N HIS A 93 -13.96 13.99 -39.23
CA HIS A 93 -14.28 14.14 -40.65
C HIS A 93 -15.39 15.17 -40.72
N GLY A 94 -15.01 16.43 -40.98
CA GLY A 94 -15.96 17.49 -41.33
C GLY A 94 -16.58 17.14 -42.67
N GLY A 95 -17.90 16.92 -42.68
CA GLY A 95 -18.67 16.72 -43.90
C GLY A 95 -18.75 18.02 -44.71
N GLN A 96 -18.61 17.89 -46.03
CA GLN A 96 -19.13 18.84 -47.02
C GLN A 96 -20.57 18.47 -47.36
#